data_AF-A0A401RXD5-F1
#
_entry.id   AF-A0A401RXD5-F1
#
_cell.length_a   1.000
_cell.length_b   1.000
_cell.length_c   1.000
_cell.angle_alpha   90.00
_cell.angle_beta   90.00
_cell.angle_gamma   90.00
#
_symmetry.space_group_name_H-M   'P 1'
#
loop_
_entity.id
_entity.type
_entity.pdbx_description
1 polymer ?
#
loop_
_entity_poly.entity_id
_entity_poly.type
_entity_poly.pdbx_seq_one_letter_code
_entity_poly.pdbx_strand_id
1 'polypeptide(L)' 'MGMVKAVKPFLSRNQSEANRWVQNLHRIWHWEVPDTVQKYSLDISMKHGEYNKWGMFMRNANVADSQVTDLLSKIDLKKL' A
#
# COMPACT_ATOMS: atom_id res chain seq x y z
N MET A 1 -25.22 -2.51 23.85
CA MET A 1 -23.81 -2.96 23.84
C MET A 1 -23.61 -3.85 22.63
N GLY A 2 -23.08 -3.31 21.53
CA GLY A 2 -22.88 -4.07 20.30
C GLY A 2 -21.70 -5.03 20.46
N MET A 3 -21.93 -6.33 20.24
CA MET A 3 -20.85 -7.33 20.22
C MET A 3 -19.86 -6.97 19.13
N VAL A 4 -18.61 -6.70 19.50
CA VAL A 4 -17.51 -6.57 18.54
C VAL A 4 -17.30 -7.96 17.95
N LYS A 5 -17.67 -8.15 16.69
CA LYS A 5 -17.37 -9.39 15.96
C LYS A 5 -15.84 -9.50 15.86
N ALA A 6 -15.25 -10.37 16.68
CA ALA A 6 -13.81 -10.62 16.68
C ALA A 6 -13.44 -11.39 15.40
N VAL A 7 -13.08 -10.67 14.35
CA VAL A 7 -12.53 -11.24 13.12
C VAL A 7 -11.04 -11.43 13.30
N LYS A 8 -10.51 -12.59 12.89
CA LYS A 8 -9.08 -12.90 12.97
C LYS A 8 -8.28 -11.83 12.20
N PRO A 9 -7.37 -11.08 12.84
CA PRO A 9 -6.59 -10.06 12.15
C PRO A 9 -5.61 -10.70 11.17
N PHE A 10 -5.40 -10.05 10.01
CA PHE A 10 -4.49 -10.53 8.96
C PHE A 10 -3.03 -10.16 9.27
N LEU A 11 -2.75 -8.86 9.40
CA LEU A 11 -1.42 -8.30 9.68
C LEU A 11 -1.46 -7.35 10.88
N SER A 12 -2.51 -6.54 10.98
CA SER A 12 -2.69 -5.46 11.93
C SER A 12 -3.88 -5.73 12.84
N ARG A 13 -3.76 -5.37 14.11
CA ARG A 13 -4.83 -5.45 15.12
C ARG A 13 -5.63 -4.16 15.24
N ASN A 14 -5.07 -3.05 14.74
CA ASN A 14 -5.65 -1.72 14.84
C ASN A 14 -5.26 -0.87 13.61
N GLN A 15 -5.93 0.27 13.45
CA GLN A 15 -5.69 1.20 12.34
C GLN A 15 -4.27 1.77 12.34
N SER A 16 -3.65 1.98 13.51
CA SER A 16 -2.30 2.53 13.62
C SER A 16 -1.23 1.60 13.03
N GLU A 17 -1.36 0.30 13.26
CA GLU A 17 -0.51 -0.73 12.67
C GLU A 17 -0.70 -0.81 11.15
N ALA A 18 -1.94 -0.76 10.68
CA ALA A 18 -2.24 -0.74 9.25
C ALA A 18 -1.64 0.49 8.56
N ASN A 19 -1.77 1.68 9.17
CA ASN A 19 -1.16 2.91 8.66
C ASN A 19 0.36 2.83 8.61
N ARG A 20 1.00 2.19 9.60
CA ARG A 20 2.45 1.96 9.61
C ARG A 20 2.88 1.04 8.46
N TRP A 21 2.09 0.02 8.16
CA TRP A 21 2.32 -0.85 6.99
C TRP A 21 2.20 -0.09 5.67
N VAL A 22 1.19 0.76 5.51
CA VAL A 22 1.03 1.60 4.32
C VAL A 22 2.23 2.54 4.13
N GLN A 23 2.76 3.13 5.22
CA GLN A 23 3.96 3.97 5.17
C GLN A 23 5.20 3.18 4.75
N ASN A 24 5.36 1.95 5.26
CA ASN A 24 6.45 1.06 4.85
C ASN A 24 6.34 0.70 3.38
N LEU A 25 5.14 0.34 2.91
CA LEU A 25 4.87 0.04 1.51
C LEU A 25 5.20 1.23 0.61
N HIS A 26 4.79 2.44 1.01
CA HIS A 26 5.12 3.67 0.27
C HIS A 26 6.63 3.90 0.16
N ARG A 27 7.39 3.59 1.22
CA ARG A 27 8.87 3.66 1.22
C ARG A 27 9.48 2.61 0.32
N ILE A 28 9.00 1.36 0.35
CA ILE A 28 9.49 0.29 -0.54
C ILE A 28 9.30 0.70 -2.00
N TRP A 29 8.11 1.16 -2.36
CA TRP A 29 7.83 1.63 -3.71
C TRP A 29 8.67 2.84 -4.13
N HIS A 30 9.10 3.70 -3.20
CA HIS A 30 10.01 4.78 -3.55
C HIS A 30 11.37 4.26 -4.08
N TRP A 31 11.84 3.13 -3.56
CA TRP A 31 13.07 2.49 -4.04
C TRP A 31 12.85 1.60 -5.25
N GLU A 32 11.66 0.98 -5.37
CA GLU A 32 11.34 0.06 -6.47
C GLU A 32 11.05 0.78 -7.80
N VAL A 33 10.46 1.98 -7.76
CA VAL A 33 10.11 2.74 -8.97
C VAL A 33 11.32 3.02 -9.88
N PRO A 34 12.47 3.54 -9.40
CA PRO A 34 13.64 3.72 -10.26
C PRO A 34 14.16 2.40 -10.83
N ASP A 35 14.21 1.34 -10.01
CA ASP A 35 14.70 0.02 -10.42
C ASP A 35 13.83 -0.56 -11.55
N THR A 36 12.51 -0.50 -11.38
CA THR A 36 11.54 -0.99 -12.38
C THR A 36 11.58 -0.18 -13.68
N VAL A 37 11.69 1.15 -13.62
CA VAL A 37 11.82 1.99 -14.83
C VAL A 37 13.07 1.61 -15.61
N GLN A 38 14.19 1.39 -14.94
CA GLN A 38 15.45 0.98 -15.59
C GLN A 38 15.36 -0.45 -16.13
N LYS A 39 14.88 -1.39 -15.32
CA LYS A 39 14.79 -2.82 -15.64
C LYS A 39 13.89 -3.10 -16.84
N TYR A 40 12.76 -2.40 -16.94
CA TYR A 40 11.81 -2.57 -18.03
C TYR A 40 11.95 -1.55 -19.16
N SER A 41 12.94 -0.65 -19.08
CA SER A 41 13.18 0.41 -20.08
C SER A 41 11.90 1.18 -20.42
N LEU A 42 11.14 1.56 -19.39
CA LEU A 42 9.86 2.24 -19.58
C LEU A 42 10.10 3.65 -20.12
N ASP A 43 9.35 4.05 -21.15
CA ASP A 43 9.39 5.40 -21.74
C ASP A 43 8.61 6.43 -20.90
N ILE A 44 8.73 6.31 -19.57
CA ILE A 44 8.09 7.22 -18.61
C ILE A 44 9.16 7.91 -17.78
N SER A 45 8.96 9.19 -17.52
CA SER A 45 9.80 9.91 -16.56
C SER A 45 9.61 9.35 -15.16
N MET A 46 10.68 9.34 -14.34
CA MET A 46 10.61 8.94 -12.93
C MET A 46 9.53 9.70 -12.16
N LYS A 47 9.36 10.99 -12.44
CA LYS A 47 8.31 11.85 -11.86
C LYS A 47 6.90 11.37 -12.23
N HIS A 48 6.72 10.82 -13.43
CA HIS A 48 5.46 10.23 -13.85
C HIS A 48 5.19 8.91 -13.10
N GLY A 49 6.22 8.09 -12.88
CA GLY A 49 6.14 6.90 -12.03
C GLY A 49 5.71 7.22 -10.59
N GLU A 50 6.31 8.26 -9.98
CA GLU A 50 5.93 8.72 -8.64
C GLU A 50 4.49 9.24 -8.58
N TYR A 51 4.05 10.01 -9.58
CA TYR A 51 2.68 10.50 -9.66
C TYR A 51 1.67 9.35 -9.78
N ASN A 52 1.97 8.35 -10.61
CA ASN A 52 1.12 7.17 -10.75
C ASN A 52 1.07 6.35 -9.46
N LYS A 53 2.21 6.14 -8.81
CA LYS A 53 2.28 5.53 -7.47
C LYS A 53 1.37 6.28 -6.50
N TRP A 54 1.54 7.59 -6.39
CA TRP A 54 0.76 8.43 -5.49
C TRP A 54 -0.75 8.36 -5.79
N GLY A 55 -1.13 8.39 -7.07
CA GLY A 55 -2.53 8.23 -7.50
C GLY A 55 -3.15 6.90 -7.04
N MET A 56 -2.39 5.81 -7.05
CA MET A 56 -2.86 4.50 -6.55
C MET A 56 -3.09 4.50 -5.03
N PHE A 57 -2.19 5.12 -4.26
CA PHE A 57 -2.40 5.28 -2.81
C PHE A 57 -3.59 6.18 -2.49
N MET A 58 -3.74 7.31 -3.21
CA MET A 58 -4.82 8.27 -2.97
C MET A 58 -6.21 7.71 -3.31
N ARG A 59 -6.32 6.84 -4.33
CA ARG A 59 -7.58 6.14 -4.64
C ARG A 59 -8.12 5.32 -3.46
N ASN A 60 -7.23 4.82 -2.59
CA ASN A 60 -7.58 3.98 -1.45
C ASN A 60 -7.53 4.73 -0.11
N ALA A 61 -7.34 6.05 -0.10
CA ALA A 61 -7.17 6.83 1.13
C ALA A 61 -8.40 6.82 2.06
N ASN A 62 -9.60 6.58 1.51
CA ASN A 62 -10.86 6.59 2.27
C ASN A 62 -11.19 5.24 2.93
N VAL A 63 -10.29 4.25 2.87
CA VAL A 63 -10.51 2.95 3.51
C VAL A 63 -10.34 3.09 5.03
N ALA A 64 -11.45 3.03 5.76
CA ALA A 64 -11.48 3.15 7.22
C ALA A 64 -11.26 1.81 7.95
N ASP A 65 -11.39 0.68 7.25
CA ASP A 65 -11.19 -0.64 7.83
C ASP A 65 -9.73 -1.07 7.74
N SER A 66 -9.12 -1.31 8.91
CA SER A 66 -7.75 -1.81 9.05
C SER A 66 -7.51 -3.14 8.32
N GLN A 67 -8.50 -4.03 8.23
CA GLN A 67 -8.34 -5.33 7.56
C GLN A 67 -8.31 -5.20 6.04
N VAL A 68 -9.11 -4.28 5.50
CA VAL A 68 -9.10 -3.96 4.07
C VAL A 68 -7.78 -3.29 3.71
N THR A 69 -7.30 -2.38 4.56
CA THR A 69 -5.98 -1.74 4.41
C THR A 69 -4.84 -2.77 4.40
N ASP A 70 -4.89 -3.73 5.32
CA ASP A 70 -3.94 -4.85 5.38
C ASP A 70 -3.99 -5.71 4.12
N LEU A 71 -5.19 -6.05 3.65
CA LEU A 71 -5.38 -6.88 2.47
C LEU A 71 -4.82 -6.19 1.22
N LEU A 72 -5.13 -4.91 1.03
CA LEU A 72 -4.60 -4.10 -0.07
C LEU A 72 -3.07 -4.05 -0.01
N SER A 73 -2.51 -3.76 1.15
CA SER A 73 -1.06 -3.71 1.35
C SER A 73 -0.39 -5.08 1.08
N LYS A 74 -1.02 -6.18 1.51
CA LYS A 74 -0.53 -7.54 1.30
C LYS A 74 -0.57 -7.97 -0.17
N ILE A 75 -1.59 -7.56 -0.92
CA ILE A 75 -1.68 -7.83 -2.36
C ILE A 75 -0.54 -7.12 -3.09
N ASP A 76 -0.28 -5.86 -2.74
CA ASP A 76 0.80 -5.10 -3.37
C ASP A 76 2.19 -5.65 -3.01
N LEU A 77 2.41 -6.08 -1.76
CA LEU A 77 3.66 -6.74 -1.36
C LEU A 77 3.93 -8.06 -2.10
N LYS A 78 2.89 -8.76 -2.58
CA LYS A 78 3.07 -9.99 -3.36
C LYS A 78 3.46 -9.75 -4.82
N LYS A 79 3.37 -8.51 -5.30
CA LYS A 79 3.70 -8.13 -6.68
C LYS A 79 5.12 -7.59 -6.81
N LEU A 80 5.77 -7.32 -5.67
CA LEU A 80 7.21 -7.05 -5.54
C LEU A 80 7.95 -8.40 -5.49
#